data_AF-A0A3B8L4F5-F1
#
_entry.id   AF-A0A3B8L4F5-F1
#
_cell.length_a   1.000
_cell.length_b   1.000
_cell.length_c   1.000
_cell.angle_alpha   90.00
_cell.angle_beta   90.00
_cell.angle_gamma   90.00
#
_symmetry.space_group_name_H-M   'P 1'
#
loop_
_entity.id
_entity.type
_entity.pdbx_description
1 polymer ?
#
loop_
_entity_poly.entity_id
_entity_poly.type
_entity_poly.pdbx_seq_one_letter_code
_entity_poly.pdbx_strand_id
1 'polypeptide(L)'
;SLKRGGQLRSCMGMQGQPIRLDEALQRAAHNAAREDPRFPPISPNELDQLDMEVWLLHGPSEVTEQGEARIQRVTIGRHGLQVIRGENRGLLLPGVATDQNWDAETFL
;
A
#
# COMPACT_ATOMS: atom_id res chain seq x y z
N SER A 1 6.65 -2.62 -1.63
CA SER A 1 6.33 -3.99 -1.20
C SER A 1 7.42 -4.92 -1.69
N LEU A 2 7.64 -6.02 -0.97
CA LEU A 2 8.52 -7.12 -1.36
C LEU A 2 7.66 -8.38 -1.47
N LYS A 3 7.80 -9.11 -2.58
CA LYS A 3 7.15 -10.39 -2.82
C LYS A 3 8.20 -11.47 -3.03
N ARG A 4 7.89 -12.73 -2.72
CA ARG A 4 8.72 -13.90 -3.01
C ARG A 4 7.84 -14.96 -3.65
N GLY A 5 8.10 -15.30 -4.91
CA GLY A 5 7.24 -16.22 -5.66
C GLY A 5 5.78 -15.73 -5.74
N GLY A 6 5.59 -14.42 -5.94
CA GLY A 6 4.27 -13.78 -6.00
C GLY A 6 3.57 -13.54 -4.65
N GLN A 7 4.07 -14.10 -3.54
CA GLN A 7 3.47 -13.91 -2.21
C GLN A 7 4.09 -12.74 -1.45
N LEU A 8 3.28 -12.01 -0.68
CA LEU A 8 3.76 -10.88 0.13
C LEU A 8 4.79 -11.35 1.17
N ARG A 9 6.00 -10.79 1.11
CA ARG A 9 7.10 -11.07 2.05
C ARG A 9 7.36 -9.92 3.04
N SER A 10 7.01 -8.69 2.64
CA SER A 10 6.99 -7.51 3.49
C SER A 10 6.31 -6.34 2.77
N CYS A 11 5.64 -5.46 3.49
CA CYS A 11 5.22 -4.17 2.96
C CYS A 11 5.14 -3.13 4.07
N MET A 12 6.08 -2.18 4.03
CA MET A 12 6.07 -0.98 4.84
C MET A 12 6.00 0.24 3.92
N GLY A 13 5.24 1.24 4.36
CA GLY A 13 5.15 2.54 3.70
C GLY A 13 5.26 3.63 4.75
N MET A 14 5.16 4.88 4.30
CA MET A 14 5.07 6.02 5.20
C MET A 14 3.79 6.80 4.91
N GLN A 15 3.18 7.31 5.97
CA GLN A 15 2.05 8.23 5.91
C GLN A 15 2.40 9.48 6.72
N GLY A 16 1.85 10.62 6.33
CA GLY A 16 2.06 11.88 7.04
C GLY A 16 2.61 12.97 6.12
N GLN A 17 3.46 13.82 6.68
CA GLN A 17 3.97 14.99 5.97
C GLN A 17 4.81 14.59 4.75
N PRO A 18 4.70 15.34 3.62
CA PRO A 18 5.59 15.14 2.49
C PRO A 18 7.05 15.28 2.93
N ILE A 19 7.86 14.31 2.56
CA ILE A 19 9.32 14.38 2.69
C ILE A 19 9.95 14.21 1.32
N ARG A 20 11.26 14.44 1.22
CA ARG A 20 11.98 14.23 -0.03
C ARG A 20 11.93 12.75 -0.43
N LEU A 21 11.83 12.51 -1.74
CA LEU A 21 11.65 11.16 -2.28
C LEU A 21 12.82 10.22 -1.97
N ASP A 22 14.06 10.72 -2.03
CA ASP A 22 15.27 9.99 -1.68
C ASP A 22 15.25 9.49 -0.23
N GLU A 23 14.89 10.37 0.71
CA GLU A 23 14.74 10.02 2.13
C GLU A 23 13.59 9.03 2.35
N ALA A 24 12.45 9.21 1.66
CA ALA A 24 11.32 8.30 1.75
C ALA A 24 11.67 6.90 1.28
N LEU A 25 12.37 6.78 0.15
CA LEU A 25 12.78 5.48 -0.40
C LEU A 25 13.75 4.76 0.53
N GLN A 26 14.75 5.45 1.08
CA GLN A 26 15.70 4.84 2.02
C GLN A 26 15.00 4.32 3.28
N ARG A 27 14.12 5.14 3.88
CA ARG A 27 13.35 4.76 5.07
C ARG A 27 12.38 3.62 4.78
N ALA A 28 11.63 3.70 3.69
CA ALA A 28 10.69 2.65 3.30
C ALA A 28 11.40 1.32 3.03
N ALA A 29 12.54 1.34 2.34
CA ALA A 29 13.35 0.14 2.08
C ALA A 29 13.89 -0.47 3.39
N HIS A 30 14.44 0.36 4.28
CA HIS A 30 14.91 -0.10 5.60
C HIS A 30 13.77 -0.73 6.41
N ASN A 31 12.65 -0.03 6.54
CA ASN A 31 11.50 -0.51 7.30
C ASN A 31 10.92 -1.79 6.70
N ALA A 32 10.79 -1.87 5.37
CA ALA A 32 10.32 -3.09 4.72
C ALA A 32 11.27 -4.28 4.96
N ALA A 33 12.59 -4.03 5.02
CA ALA A 33 13.55 -5.09 5.27
C ALA A 33 13.62 -5.54 6.74
N ARG A 34 13.30 -4.68 7.70
CA ARG A 34 13.62 -4.91 9.13
C ARG A 34 12.44 -4.79 10.10
N GLU A 35 11.44 -4.01 9.78
CA GLU A 35 10.45 -3.49 10.74
C GLU A 35 9.01 -3.92 10.46
N ASP A 36 8.74 -4.75 9.44
CA ASP A 36 7.38 -5.28 9.23
C ASP A 36 7.06 -6.34 10.29
N PRO A 37 6.17 -6.07 11.26
CA PRO A 37 5.97 -6.94 12.42
C PRO A 37 5.30 -8.27 12.08
N ARG A 38 4.79 -8.43 10.85
CA ARG A 38 4.12 -9.65 10.39
C ARG A 38 5.12 -10.72 9.96
N PHE A 39 6.37 -10.34 9.70
CA PHE A 39 7.39 -11.22 9.12
C PHE A 39 8.75 -11.07 9.81
N PRO A 40 9.60 -12.10 9.79
CA PRO A 40 10.98 -11.94 10.22
C PRO A 40 11.76 -10.99 9.28
N PRO A 41 12.82 -10.31 9.77
CA PRO A 41 13.70 -9.48 8.95
C PRO A 41 14.22 -10.22 7.71
N ILE A 42 14.44 -9.48 6.63
CA ILE A 42 14.94 -10.00 5.36
C ILE A 42 16.42 -10.41 5.51
N SER A 43 16.74 -11.64 5.10
CA SER A 43 18.12 -12.13 5.02
C SER A 43 18.79 -11.72 3.71
N PRO A 44 20.10 -11.42 3.69
CA PRO A 44 20.84 -11.20 2.44
C PRO A 44 20.68 -12.35 1.43
N ASN A 45 20.56 -13.59 1.90
CA ASN A 45 20.48 -14.77 1.03
C ASN A 45 19.12 -14.93 0.32
N GLU A 46 18.07 -14.22 0.73
CA GLU A 46 16.78 -14.26 0.03
C GLU A 46 16.62 -13.12 -0.99
N LEU A 47 17.55 -12.14 -1.05
CA LEU A 47 17.42 -10.94 -1.88
C LEU A 47 17.20 -11.25 -3.37
N ASP A 48 17.95 -12.20 -3.93
CA ASP A 48 17.85 -12.60 -5.34
C ASP A 48 16.52 -13.30 -5.69
N GLN A 49 15.71 -13.63 -4.68
CA GLN A 49 14.40 -14.26 -4.83
C GLN A 49 13.25 -13.27 -4.62
N LEU A 50 13.54 -12.00 -4.35
CA LEU A 50 12.54 -10.99 -4.05
C LEU A 50 12.20 -10.16 -5.27
N ASP A 51 10.90 -10.03 -5.51
CA ASP A 51 10.35 -9.02 -6.40
C ASP A 51 10.06 -7.75 -5.59
N MET A 52 10.53 -6.60 -6.06
CA MET A 52 10.30 -5.31 -5.42
C MET A 52 9.38 -4.43 -6.26
N GLU A 53 8.40 -3.85 -5.57
CA GLU A 53 7.46 -2.90 -6.16
C GLU A 53 7.40 -1.64 -5.27
N VAL A 54 7.42 -0.47 -5.90
CA VAL A 54 7.43 0.82 -5.20
C VAL A 54 6.23 1.64 -5.65
N TRP A 55 5.37 2.01 -4.70
CA TRP A 55 4.23 2.90 -4.94
C TRP A 55 4.55 4.30 -4.44
N LEU A 56 4.57 5.27 -5.35
CA LEU A 56 4.64 6.68 -5.02
C LEU A 56 3.23 7.25 -5.03
N LEU A 57 2.73 7.62 -3.85
CA LEU A 57 1.35 8.03 -3.67
C LEU A 57 1.22 9.55 -3.60
N HIS A 58 0.20 10.07 -4.26
CA HIS A 58 -0.36 11.37 -3.94
C HIS A 58 -0.94 11.36 -2.51
N GLY A 59 -1.04 12.54 -1.88
CA GLY A 59 -1.69 12.67 -0.58
C GLY A 59 -3.16 12.22 -0.63
N PRO A 60 -3.78 11.87 0.51
CA PRO A 60 -5.18 11.47 0.52
C PRO A 60 -6.08 12.66 0.14
N SER A 61 -7.05 12.41 -0.72
CA SER A 61 -8.13 13.34 -1.04
C SER A 61 -9.46 12.79 -0.51
N GLU A 62 -10.21 13.60 0.22
CA GLU A 62 -11.50 13.20 0.76
C GLU A 62 -12.54 12.94 -0.36
N VAL A 63 -13.31 11.86 -0.21
CA VAL A 63 -14.45 11.53 -1.07
C VAL A 63 -15.73 12.02 -0.38
N THR A 64 -16.35 13.06 -0.93
CA THR A 64 -17.49 13.76 -0.31
C THR A 64 -18.85 13.11 -0.58
N GLU A 65 -18.91 12.24 -1.59
CA GLU A 65 -20.10 11.51 -1.99
C GLU A 65 -20.58 10.57 -0.86
N GLN A 66 -21.89 10.32 -0.80
CA GLN A 66 -22.53 9.53 0.26
C GLN A 66 -23.04 8.19 -0.26
N GLY A 67 -23.05 7.18 0.62
CA GLY A 67 -23.53 5.83 0.30
C GLY A 67 -22.81 5.22 -0.91
N GLU A 68 -23.58 4.55 -1.77
CA GLU A 68 -23.09 3.88 -2.98
C GLU A 68 -22.53 4.86 -4.04
N ALA A 69 -22.87 6.15 -3.97
CA ALA A 69 -22.32 7.13 -4.91
C ALA A 69 -20.78 7.25 -4.84
N ARG A 70 -20.17 6.79 -3.73
CA ARG A 70 -18.71 6.70 -3.57
C ARG A 70 -18.07 5.74 -4.57
N ILE A 71 -18.76 4.68 -4.99
CA ILE A 71 -18.26 3.67 -5.93
C ILE A 71 -17.81 4.35 -7.24
N GLN A 72 -18.56 5.36 -7.70
CA GLN A 72 -18.27 6.12 -8.93
C GLN A 72 -17.01 7.00 -8.84
N ARG A 73 -16.45 7.17 -7.64
CA ARG A 73 -15.23 7.97 -7.39
C ARG A 73 -13.97 7.11 -7.33
N VAL A 74 -14.12 5.78 -7.36
CA VAL A 74 -13.02 4.83 -7.30
C VAL A 74 -12.65 4.38 -8.72
N THR A 75 -11.38 4.50 -9.07
CA THR A 75 -10.84 3.98 -10.34
C THR A 75 -9.85 2.87 -10.00
N ILE A 76 -10.23 1.62 -10.31
CA ILE A 76 -9.40 0.43 -10.07
C ILE A 76 -8.06 0.52 -10.80
N GLY A 77 -7.00 0.06 -10.14
CA GLY A 77 -5.62 0.15 -10.64
C GLY A 77 -5.00 1.55 -10.55
N ARG A 78 -5.78 2.57 -10.15
CA ARG A 78 -5.30 3.95 -9.99
C ARG A 78 -5.41 4.45 -8.54
N HIS A 79 -6.59 4.30 -7.93
CA HIS A 79 -6.83 4.80 -6.58
C HIS A 79 -6.48 3.75 -5.54
N GLY A 80 -5.77 4.15 -4.48
CA GLY A 80 -5.77 3.45 -3.21
C GLY A 80 -6.92 3.97 -2.35
N LEU A 81 -7.34 3.19 -1.36
CA LEU A 81 -8.43 3.57 -0.47
C LEU A 81 -7.92 3.68 0.96
N GLN A 82 -8.38 4.71 1.65
CA GLN A 82 -8.20 4.86 3.09
C GLN A 82 -9.57 5.10 3.72
N VAL A 83 -9.96 4.23 4.64
CA VAL A 83 -11.22 4.31 5.38
C VAL A 83 -10.92 4.56 6.85
N ILE A 84 -11.55 5.58 7.43
CA ILE A 84 -11.33 5.99 8.81
C ILE A 84 -12.69 6.05 9.53
N ARG A 85 -12.79 5.39 10.69
CA ARG A 85 -13.97 5.41 11.56
C ARG A 85 -13.55 5.47 13.02
N GLY A 86 -13.57 6.68 13.59
CA GLY A 86 -13.04 6.91 14.93
C GLY A 86 -11.54 6.61 14.97
N GLU A 87 -11.12 5.74 15.89
CA GLU A 87 -9.71 5.29 15.99
C GLU A 87 -9.33 4.20 14.98
N ASN A 88 -10.33 3.58 14.33
CA ASN A 88 -10.09 2.54 13.34
C ASN A 88 -9.71 3.15 11.99
N ARG A 89 -8.66 2.59 11.38
CA ARG A 89 -8.19 2.98 10.05
C ARG A 89 -7.80 1.77 9.22
N GLY A 90 -8.20 1.76 7.96
CA GLY A 90 -7.76 0.79 6.96
C GLY A 90 -7.15 1.52 5.77
N LEU A 91 -6.11 0.94 5.17
CA LEU A 91 -5.56 1.42 3.91
C LEU A 91 -5.26 0.24 2.98
N LEU A 92 -5.69 0.36 1.72
CA LEU A 92 -5.32 -0.55 0.64
C LEU A 92 -4.66 0.24 -0.49
N LEU A 93 -3.57 -0.32 -1.02
CA LEU A 93 -2.82 0.27 -2.13
C LEU A 93 -3.58 0.09 -3.47
N PRO A 94 -3.30 0.94 -4.49
CA PRO A 94 -3.97 0.85 -5.78
C PRO A 94 -3.89 -0.53 -6.46
N GLY A 95 -2.77 -1.23 -6.31
CA GLY A 95 -2.56 -2.54 -6.92
C GLY A 95 -3.39 -3.68 -6.31
N VAL A 96 -3.93 -3.52 -5.09
CA VAL A 96 -4.63 -4.61 -4.39
C VAL A 96 -5.86 -5.09 -5.16
N ALA A 97 -6.69 -4.16 -5.62
CA ALA A 97 -7.90 -4.51 -6.37
C ALA A 97 -7.56 -5.16 -7.73
N THR A 98 -6.48 -4.74 -8.38
CA THR A 98 -6.03 -5.34 -9.64
C THR A 98 -5.48 -6.75 -9.41
N ASP A 99 -4.65 -6.96 -8.39
CA ASP A 99 -4.10 -8.28 -8.03
C ASP A 99 -5.22 -9.30 -7.71
N GLN A 100 -6.32 -8.83 -7.10
CA GLN A 100 -7.43 -9.67 -6.67
C GLN A 100 -8.62 -9.70 -7.64
N ASN A 101 -8.53 -8.99 -8.77
CA ASN A 101 -9.61 -8.85 -9.75
C ASN A 101 -10.94 -8.35 -9.13
N TRP A 102 -10.85 -7.35 -8.25
CA TRP A 102 -12.00 -6.70 -7.60
C TRP A 102 -12.52 -5.52 -8.41
N ASP A 103 -13.84 -5.31 -8.36
CA ASP A 103 -14.47 -4.08 -8.82
C ASP A 103 -14.43 -2.99 -7.74
N ALA A 104 -14.90 -1.78 -8.09
CA ALA A 104 -14.89 -0.62 -7.21
C ALA A 104 -15.77 -0.80 -5.97
N GLU A 105 -16.85 -1.59 -6.07
CA GLU A 105 -17.74 -1.87 -4.95
C GLU A 105 -17.10 -2.84 -3.96
N THR A 106 -16.51 -3.94 -4.43
CA THR A 106 -15.81 -4.94 -3.60
C THR A 106 -14.57 -4.35 -2.93
N PHE A 107 -13.94 -3.36 -3.56
CA PHE A 107 -12.74 -2.72 -3.02
C PHE A 107 -13.03 -1.78 -1.82
N LEU A 108 -14.26 -1.27 -1.71
CA LEU A 108 -14.74 -0.39 -0.63
C LEU A 108 -15.18 -1.19 0.62
#